data_AF-A0A212LZU4-F1
#
_entry.id   AF-A0A212LZU4-F1
#
_cell.length_a   1.000
_cell.length_b   1.000
_cell.length_c   1.000
_cell.angle_alpha   90.00
_cell.angle_beta   90.00
_cell.angle_gamma   90.00
#
_symmetry.space_group_name_H-M   'P 1'
#
loop_
_entity.id
_entity.type
_entity.pdbx_description
1 polymer ?
#
loop_
_entity_poly.entity_id
_entity_poly.type
_entity_poly.pdbx_seq_one_letter_code
_entity_poly.pdbx_strand_id
1 'polypeptide(L)'
;MFSRIGKNDKLFSDLMLPIVLFFNRIANQSFVRTIGYLVEGRGVVIEYDGCYFSSDLEPDEEPFEGMLFSNGALKKEVLVDYSTALTYMEAASKAFVREFPDKRQILDELLRAFAKKHGVDCAGLLE
;
A
#
# COMPACT_ATOMS: atom_id res chain seq x y z
N MET A 1 0.45 4.63 19.29
CA MET A 1 0.64 4.15 17.91
C MET A 1 0.00 5.19 17.00
N PHE A 2 0.77 5.90 16.19
CA PHE A 2 0.23 6.84 15.21
C PHE A 2 -0.26 6.07 13.99
N SER A 3 -1.50 6.32 13.57
CA SER A 3 -2.05 5.82 12.31
C SER A 3 -1.48 6.64 11.16
N ARG A 4 -0.93 5.99 10.14
CA ARG A 4 -0.49 6.65 8.91
C ARG A 4 -1.66 7.19 8.10
N ILE A 5 -2.74 6.41 8.01
CA ILE A 5 -4.02 6.81 7.43
C ILE A 5 -5.04 6.84 8.56
N GLY A 6 -5.41 8.05 8.98
CA GLY A 6 -6.31 8.28 10.11
C GLY A 6 -7.79 8.29 9.72
N LYS A 7 -8.68 8.18 10.70
CA LYS A 7 -10.15 8.22 10.48
C LYS A 7 -10.69 9.51 9.86
N ASN A 8 -9.93 10.60 9.96
CA ASN A 8 -10.28 11.90 9.37
C ASN A 8 -9.69 12.07 7.96
N ASP A 9 -8.93 11.08 7.46
CA ASP A 9 -8.44 11.08 6.09
C ASP A 9 -9.59 10.81 5.13
N LYS A 10 -9.61 11.49 3.97
CA LYS A 10 -10.62 11.25 2.93
C LYS A 10 -10.54 9.83 2.35
N LEU A 11 -9.38 9.19 2.49
CA LEU A 11 -9.17 7.80 2.12
C LEU A 11 -9.78 6.81 3.12
N PHE A 12 -10.17 7.26 4.31
CA PHE A 12 -10.79 6.36 5.28
C PHE A 12 -12.25 6.10 4.91
N SER A 13 -12.56 4.86 4.55
CA SER A 13 -13.94 4.36 4.42
C SER A 13 -14.02 2.88 4.80
N ASP A 14 -15.22 2.41 5.20
CA ASP A 14 -15.41 1.01 5.60
C ASP A 14 -15.16 -0.01 4.47
N LEU A 15 -15.32 0.43 3.22
CA LEU A 15 -15.02 -0.34 2.01
C LEU A 15 -13.51 -0.48 1.80
N MET A 16 -12.75 0.57 2.12
CA MET A 16 -11.30 0.62 1.95
C MET A 16 -10.55 0.24 3.23
N LEU A 17 -11.26 -0.31 4.22
CA LEU A 17 -10.67 -0.63 5.51
C LEU A 17 -9.48 -1.59 5.42
N PRO A 18 -9.46 -2.65 4.58
CA PRO A 18 -8.31 -3.55 4.52
C PRO A 18 -7.01 -2.86 4.09
N ILE A 19 -7.04 -1.99 3.07
CA ILE A 19 -5.85 -1.24 2.62
C ILE A 19 -5.39 -0.24 3.68
N VAL A 20 -6.31 0.41 4.39
CA VAL A 20 -6.00 1.31 5.51
C VAL A 20 -5.31 0.55 6.65
N LEU A 21 -5.87 -0.60 7.06
CA LEU A 21 -5.32 -1.41 8.13
C LEU A 21 -3.93 -1.95 7.77
N PHE A 22 -3.76 -2.42 6.54
CA PHE A 22 -2.47 -2.87 6.03
C PHE A 22 -1.38 -1.81 6.18
N PHE A 23 -1.57 -0.60 5.64
CA PHE A 23 -0.54 0.45 5.74
C PHE A 23 -0.30 0.93 7.18
N ASN A 24 -1.33 0.90 8.03
CA ASN A 24 -1.19 1.23 9.45
C ASN A 24 -0.46 0.14 10.25
N ARG A 25 -0.52 -1.13 9.81
CA ARG A 25 0.12 -2.28 10.47
C ARG A 25 1.63 -2.33 10.25
N ILE A 26 2.13 -1.84 9.12
CA ILE A 26 3.55 -1.92 8.78
C ILE A 26 4.40 -1.25 9.88
N ALA A 27 5.39 -1.95 10.43
CA ALA A 27 6.31 -1.36 11.40
C ALA A 27 7.22 -0.31 10.73
N ASN A 28 7.56 0.78 11.44
CA ASN A 28 8.40 1.86 10.90
C ASN A 28 9.71 1.34 10.30
N GLN A 29 10.39 0.41 11.00
CA GLN A 29 11.65 -0.21 10.56
C GLN A 29 11.53 -1.04 9.27
N SER A 30 10.32 -1.45 8.89
CA SER A 30 10.06 -2.26 7.70
C SER A 30 9.43 -1.44 6.57
N PHE A 31 8.99 -0.21 6.82
CA PHE A 31 8.11 0.53 5.91
C PHE A 31 8.70 0.71 4.50
N VAL A 32 9.90 1.26 4.39
CA VAL A 32 10.57 1.46 3.09
C VAL A 32 10.76 0.14 2.35
N ARG A 33 11.14 -0.93 3.06
CA ARG A 33 11.32 -2.26 2.46
C ARG A 33 9.99 -2.84 1.97
N THR A 34 8.91 -2.67 2.73
CA THR A 34 7.57 -3.10 2.32
C THR A 34 7.14 -2.37 1.05
N ILE A 35 7.31 -1.05 0.96
CA ILE A 35 7.04 -0.30 -0.27
C ILE A 35 7.88 -0.84 -1.44
N GLY A 36 9.16 -1.17 -1.20
CA GLY A 36 10.02 -1.83 -2.20
C GLY A 36 9.45 -3.14 -2.73
N TYR A 37 8.93 -4.01 -1.86
CA TYR A 37 8.28 -5.26 -2.29
C TYR A 37 7.04 -5.01 -3.17
N LEU A 38 6.23 -4.00 -2.85
CA LEU A 38 5.08 -3.64 -3.69
C LEU A 38 5.51 -3.16 -5.08
N VAL A 39 6.60 -2.38 -5.17
CA VAL A 39 7.21 -1.99 -6.46
C VAL A 39 7.69 -3.21 -7.25
N GLU A 40 8.25 -4.20 -6.58
CA GLU A 40 8.66 -5.47 -7.20
C GLU A 40 7.47 -6.33 -7.66
N GLY A 41 6.23 -5.98 -7.26
CA GLY A 41 5.04 -6.78 -7.57
C GLY A 41 4.90 -7.99 -6.67
N ARG A 42 5.34 -7.87 -5.41
CA ARG A 42 5.33 -8.95 -4.42
C ARG A 42 4.40 -8.59 -3.28
N GLY A 43 3.43 -9.44 -3.02
CA GLY A 43 2.52 -9.33 -1.89
C GLY A 43 3.25 -9.48 -0.55
N VAL A 44 2.59 -9.00 0.50
CA VAL A 44 3.10 -9.04 1.88
C VAL A 44 1.96 -9.33 2.83
N VAL A 45 2.18 -10.27 3.75
CA VAL A 45 1.26 -10.57 4.85
C VAL A 45 1.90 -10.15 6.19
N ILE A 46 1.16 -9.40 6.99
CA ILE A 46 1.57 -8.91 8.30
C ILE A 46 0.44 -9.20 9.31
N GLU A 47 0.65 -10.19 10.16
CA GLU A 47 -0.39 -10.71 11.07
C GLU A 47 -1.65 -11.13 10.30
N TYR A 48 -2.74 -10.37 10.44
CA TYR A 48 -4.02 -10.60 9.76
C TYR A 48 -4.20 -9.75 8.51
N ASP A 49 -3.30 -8.80 8.24
CA ASP A 49 -3.39 -7.85 7.14
C ASP A 49 -2.52 -8.32 5.97
N GLY A 50 -3.11 -8.55 4.80
CA GLY A 50 -2.40 -9.01 3.60
C GLY A 50 -2.59 -8.09 2.41
N CYS A 51 -1.58 -8.03 1.54
CA CYS A 51 -1.71 -7.50 0.18
C CYS A 51 -1.15 -8.52 -0.81
N TYR A 52 -1.79 -8.63 -1.97
CA TYR A 52 -1.49 -9.64 -2.99
C TYR A 52 -1.56 -9.03 -4.38
N PHE A 53 -0.67 -9.48 -5.24
CA PHE A 53 -0.76 -9.36 -6.69
C PHE A 53 -1.35 -10.64 -7.27
N SER A 54 -1.87 -10.55 -8.49
CA SER A 54 -2.40 -11.72 -9.22
C SER A 54 -1.35 -12.84 -9.40
N SER A 55 -0.05 -12.47 -9.38
CA SER A 55 1.06 -13.43 -9.40
C SER A 55 1.30 -14.18 -8.09
N ASP A 56 0.69 -13.74 -6.99
CA ASP A 56 0.79 -14.40 -5.68
C ASP A 56 -0.28 -15.49 -5.50
N LEU A 57 -1.18 -15.65 -6.48
CA LEU A 57 -2.26 -16.63 -6.48
C LEU A 57 -1.76 -18.05 -6.70
N GLU A 58 -2.43 -19.01 -6.06
CA GLU A 58 -2.28 -20.43 -6.34
C GLU A 58 -2.84 -20.77 -7.73
N PRO A 59 -2.40 -21.87 -8.38
CA PRO A 59 -2.75 -22.19 -9.76
C PRO A 59 -4.25 -22.36 -10.06
N ASP A 60 -5.07 -22.60 -9.04
CA ASP A 60 -6.51 -22.80 -9.12
C ASP A 60 -7.34 -21.54 -8.81
N GLU A 61 -6.70 -20.43 -8.43
CA GLU A 61 -7.37 -19.17 -8.13
C GLU A 61 -7.59 -18.30 -9.39
N GLU A 62 -8.68 -17.52 -9.38
CA GLU A 62 -9.02 -16.64 -10.50
C GLU A 62 -8.09 -15.42 -10.56
N PRO A 63 -7.46 -15.14 -11.72
CA PRO A 63 -6.59 -13.98 -11.85
C PRO A 63 -7.37 -12.67 -11.76
N PHE A 64 -6.76 -11.66 -11.14
CA PHE A 64 -7.30 -10.30 -11.06
C PHE A 64 -6.35 -9.24 -11.61
N GLU A 65 -6.85 -8.03 -11.81
CA GLU A 65 -6.06 -6.85 -12.15
C GLU A 65 -6.03 -5.87 -10.98
N GLY A 66 -4.84 -5.37 -10.65
CA GLY A 66 -4.63 -4.46 -9.53
C GLY A 66 -4.01 -5.14 -8.32
N MET A 67 -4.40 -4.71 -7.12
CA MET A 67 -3.90 -5.23 -5.85
C MET A 67 -5.06 -5.61 -4.93
N LEU A 68 -5.02 -6.82 -4.40
CA LEU A 68 -5.98 -7.29 -3.40
C LEU A 68 -5.43 -7.02 -2.00
N PHE A 69 -6.21 -6.35 -1.16
CA PHE A 69 -5.91 -6.17 0.26
C PHE A 69 -6.92 -6.96 1.08
N SER A 70 -6.45 -7.71 2.07
CA SER A 70 -7.29 -8.54 2.93
C SER A 70 -7.03 -8.24 4.41
N ASN A 71 -8.06 -8.43 5.22
CA ASN A 71 -7.92 -8.57 6.67
C ASN A 71 -8.64 -9.83 7.14
N GLY A 72 -7.86 -10.84 7.55
CA GLY A 72 -8.38 -12.16 7.95
C GLY A 72 -9.22 -12.14 9.23
N ALA A 73 -8.95 -11.22 10.16
CA ALA A 73 -9.71 -11.09 11.40
C ALA A 73 -11.13 -10.55 11.17
N LEU A 74 -11.28 -9.65 10.20
CA LEU A 74 -12.55 -9.04 9.83
C LEU A 74 -13.26 -9.79 8.69
N LYS A 75 -12.60 -10.75 8.05
CA LYS A 75 -13.07 -11.43 6.82
C LYS A 75 -13.47 -10.42 5.75
N LYS A 76 -12.64 -9.39 5.57
CA LYS A 76 -12.86 -8.31 4.60
C LYS A 76 -11.73 -8.28 3.59
N GLU A 77 -12.09 -8.01 2.35
CA GLU A 77 -11.18 -7.90 1.23
C GLU A 77 -11.58 -6.70 0.37
N VAL A 78 -10.60 -6.10 -0.30
CA VAL A 78 -10.83 -5.05 -1.29
C VAL A 78 -9.81 -5.19 -2.40
N LEU A 79 -10.30 -5.35 -3.62
CA LEU A 79 -9.50 -5.27 -4.84
C LEU A 79 -9.51 -3.82 -5.33
N VAL A 80 -8.32 -3.27 -5.56
CA VAL A 80 -8.15 -1.88 -6.02
C VAL A 80 -7.28 -1.83 -7.26
N ASP A 81 -7.54 -0.86 -8.15
CA ASP A 81 -6.64 -0.57 -9.25
C ASP A 81 -5.30 0.01 -8.77
N TYR A 82 -4.30 0.03 -9.66
CA TYR A 82 -2.96 0.52 -9.30
C TYR A 82 -2.92 2.02 -8.99
N SER A 83 -3.84 2.81 -9.56
CA SER A 83 -3.93 4.26 -9.28
C SER A 83 -4.38 4.51 -7.84
N THR A 84 -5.39 3.75 -7.41
CA THR A 84 -5.90 3.74 -6.04
C THR A 84 -4.84 3.20 -5.09
N ALA A 85 -4.18 2.08 -5.42
CA ALA A 85 -3.09 1.56 -4.60
C ALA A 85 -1.98 2.61 -4.38
N LEU A 86 -1.54 3.29 -5.46
CA LEU A 86 -0.53 4.34 -5.39
C LEU A 86 -0.98 5.51 -4.50
N THR A 87 -2.25 5.91 -4.57
CA THR A 87 -2.81 6.97 -3.72
C THR A 87 -2.67 6.64 -2.23
N TYR A 88 -2.93 5.39 -1.83
CA TYR A 88 -2.76 4.95 -0.43
C TYR A 88 -1.30 4.80 -0.03
N MET A 89 -0.44 4.30 -0.94
CA MET A 89 1.01 4.25 -0.73
C MET A 89 1.60 5.65 -0.52
N GLU A 90 1.15 6.63 -1.30
CA GLU A 90 1.56 8.03 -1.16
C GLU A 90 1.09 8.60 0.17
N ALA A 91 -0.18 8.46 0.54
CA ALA A 91 -0.70 8.96 1.81
C ALA A 91 0.05 8.38 3.02
N ALA A 92 0.26 7.06 3.02
CA ALA A 92 1.03 6.38 4.06
C ALA A 92 2.50 6.85 4.10
N SER A 93 3.11 7.08 2.93
CA SER A 93 4.48 7.58 2.81
C SER A 93 4.59 9.03 3.27
N LYS A 94 3.63 9.91 2.95
CA LYS A 94 3.55 11.29 3.43
C LYS A 94 3.49 11.34 4.96
N ALA A 95 2.69 10.48 5.58
CA ALA A 95 2.64 10.36 7.03
C ALA A 95 3.98 9.89 7.60
N PHE A 96 4.60 8.86 7.00
CA PHE A 96 5.88 8.32 7.45
C PHE A 96 7.03 9.33 7.37
N VAL A 97 7.16 10.09 6.27
CA VAL A 97 8.26 11.05 6.09
C VAL A 97 8.15 12.29 6.99
N ARG A 98 6.99 12.53 7.64
CA ARG A 98 6.89 13.55 8.69
C ARG A 98 7.69 13.17 9.93
N GLU A 99 7.77 11.88 10.22
CA GLU A 99 8.57 11.33 11.33
C GLU A 99 10.01 10.99 10.90
N PHE A 100 10.19 10.57 9.64
CA PHE A 100 11.48 10.13 9.08
C PHE A 100 11.83 10.90 7.79
N PRO A 101 12.16 12.20 7.89
CA PRO A 101 12.36 13.06 6.72
C PRO A 101 13.53 12.62 5.83
N ASP A 102 14.52 11.93 6.39
CA ASP A 102 15.67 11.36 5.66
C ASP A 102 15.25 10.25 4.68
N LYS A 103 14.05 9.68 4.83
CA LYS A 103 13.50 8.65 3.94
C LYS A 103 12.69 9.19 2.78
N ARG A 104 12.51 10.51 2.66
CA ARG A 104 11.68 11.10 1.60
C ARG A 104 12.16 10.74 0.20
N GLN A 105 13.46 10.93 -0.07
CA GLN A 105 14.00 10.71 -1.40
C GLN A 105 13.79 9.26 -1.86
N ILE A 106 14.15 8.29 -1.03
CA ILE A 106 14.00 6.86 -1.39
C ILE A 106 12.53 6.48 -1.57
N LEU A 107 11.61 7.02 -0.78
CA LEU A 107 10.19 6.76 -0.96
C LEU A 107 9.63 7.39 -2.22
N ASP A 108 10.04 8.62 -2.57
CA ASP A 108 9.63 9.25 -3.83
C ASP A 108 10.10 8.43 -5.04
N GLU A 109 11.37 7.98 -5.04
CA GLU A 109 11.93 7.11 -6.08
C GLU A 109 11.13 5.80 -6.23
N LEU A 110 10.78 5.16 -5.10
CA LEU A 110 9.98 3.93 -5.10
C LEU A 110 8.56 4.16 -5.62
N LEU A 111 7.87 5.22 -5.19
CA LEU A 111 6.52 5.52 -5.65
C LEU A 111 6.48 5.85 -7.15
N ARG A 112 7.47 6.58 -7.66
CA ARG A 112 7.63 6.82 -9.11
C ARG A 112 7.92 5.53 -9.87
N ALA A 113 8.72 4.64 -9.31
CA ALA A 113 8.99 3.34 -9.92
C ALA A 113 7.73 2.47 -10.00
N PHE A 114 6.92 2.44 -8.93
CA PHE A 114 5.60 1.80 -8.94
C PHE A 114 4.71 2.37 -10.05
N ALA A 115 4.59 3.70 -10.09
CA ALA A 115 3.76 4.39 -11.05
C ALA A 115 4.14 4.08 -12.50
N LYS A 116 5.45 4.16 -12.80
CA LYS A 116 6.00 3.81 -14.10
C LYS A 116 5.74 2.35 -14.49
N LYS A 117 5.92 1.41 -13.55
CA LYS A 117 5.73 -0.02 -13.80
C LYS A 117 4.28 -0.34 -14.18
N HIS A 118 3.32 0.33 -13.55
CA HIS A 118 1.90 0.08 -13.72
C HIS A 118 1.18 1.08 -14.63
N GLY A 119 1.93 2.01 -15.25
CA GLY A 119 1.38 2.98 -16.20
C GLY A 119 0.41 3.99 -15.58
N VAL A 120 0.58 4.35 -14.29
CA VAL A 120 -0.26 5.30 -13.57
C VAL A 120 0.45 6.64 -13.34
N ASP A 121 -0.32 7.72 -13.17
CA ASP A 121 0.22 9.07 -12.97
C ASP A 121 0.90 9.23 -11.59
N CYS A 122 1.92 10.08 -11.53
CA CYS A 122 2.76 10.32 -10.35
C CYS A 122 3.17 11.79 -10.16
N ALA A 123 2.37 12.73 -10.67
CA ALA A 123 2.63 14.16 -10.46
C ALA A 123 2.57 14.55 -8.97
N GLY A 124 3.57 15.31 -8.49
CA GLY A 124 3.58 15.90 -7.14
C GLY A 124 3.75 14.91 -5.98
N LEU A 125 4.28 13.72 -6.23
CA LEU A 125 4.52 12.73 -5.17
C LEU A 125 5.42 13.30 -4.07
N LEU A 126 4.91 13.22 -2.84
CA LEU A 126 5.59 13.69 -1.63
C LEU A 126 6.10 15.15 -1.70
N GLU A 127 5.63 15.98 -2.64
CA GLU A 127 5.88 17.43 -2.66
C GLU A 127 5.03 18.18 -1.61
#